data_AF-A0A6I2WW48-F1
#
_entry.id   AF-A0A6I2WW48-F1
#
_cell.length_a   1.000
_cell.length_b   1.000
_cell.length_c   1.000
_cell.angle_alpha   90.00
_cell.angle_beta   90.00
_cell.angle_gamma   90.00
#
_symmetry.space_group_name_H-M   'P 1'
#
loop_
_entity.id
_entity.type
_entity.pdbx_description
1 polymer ?
#
loop_
_entity_poly.entity_id
_entity_poly.type
_entity_poly.pdbx_seq_one_letter_code
_entity_poly.pdbx_strand_id
1 'polypeptide(L)'
;MSEQHPDLPDEQAHIDHAYDCLERSRKEAWKLRDLSEPGRGGTLQARYERDVFDEALIKRLIDLDLGDDALVFGRIDRRAESLNGIETFHIGRLAVANEHHEPVVVDWRAPVAEPFYRATGKDAMGLVRRRHFAVHGRKLLGIEDELFGEDHLGIGSDGTLGINVGGDTSIRGYSTLIAALERGRTGQLGDIVATIQGEQDQIIRSPQAGVLVVQGGPGTGKTVVALHRAAYLLYTYRFPLEDQGVLVIGPNRVFLRYIERVLPSLGEAGVELAVLADLVPDVTWGGEDSALAARVKGDVRMVDVLEKAVTDRERPLREDLIVPFRTGYLRLRAEESLRIVRAARRRYRRHNAARKFVEGEVWSALAATSRIGDVSPDAVREELRNLDIVREALERIWPVLTAPQLLHDLFGSVALLKLAGARVLNQAEYESLHRARSANVVDVDWSAADAALLDEARALLGPKLLRGKPDDTDEIRTYGHIVVDEV
;
A
#
# COMPACT_ATOMS: atom_id res chain seq x y z
N MET A 1 -14.06 -21.78 44.62
CA MET A 1 -14.13 -22.66 43.45
C MET A 1 -15.01 -21.93 42.45
N SER A 2 -14.43 -21.29 41.44
CA SER A 2 -15.24 -20.60 40.42
C SER A 2 -16.04 -21.66 39.68
N GLU A 3 -17.37 -21.56 39.70
CA GLU A 3 -18.22 -22.41 38.87
C GLU A 3 -17.75 -22.28 37.42
N GLN A 4 -17.21 -23.39 36.87
CA GLN A 4 -16.87 -23.46 35.47
C GLN A 4 -18.18 -23.52 34.68
N HIS A 5 -18.25 -22.74 33.59
CA HIS A 5 -19.43 -22.69 32.73
C HIS A 5 -19.80 -24.11 32.25
N PRO A 6 -21.09 -24.52 32.27
CA PRO A 6 -21.50 -25.89 31.98
C PRO A 6 -21.05 -26.37 30.58
N ASP A 7 -21.06 -25.47 29.60
CA ASP A 7 -20.69 -25.76 28.21
C ASP A 7 -19.17 -25.75 27.94
N LEU A 8 -18.33 -25.50 28.95
CA LEU A 8 -16.87 -25.41 28.77
C LEU A 8 -16.25 -26.68 28.16
N PRO A 9 -16.61 -27.91 28.59
CA PRO A 9 -16.07 -29.13 27.99
C PRO A 9 -16.46 -29.31 26.52
N ASP A 10 -17.69 -28.97 26.15
CA ASP A 10 -18.20 -29.12 24.79
C ASP A 10 -17.54 -28.12 23.84
N GLU A 11 -17.40 -26.86 24.27
CA GLU A 11 -16.71 -25.83 23.47
C GLU A 11 -15.20 -26.10 23.37
N GLN A 12 -14.57 -26.66 24.41
CA GLN A 12 -13.18 -27.12 24.33
C GLN A 12 -13.03 -28.25 23.30
N ALA A 13 -13.94 -29.23 23.30
CA ALA A 13 -13.92 -30.32 22.32
C ALA A 13 -14.09 -29.80 20.87
N HIS A 14 -14.92 -28.77 20.67
CA HIS A 14 -15.06 -28.11 19.36
C HIS A 14 -13.77 -27.39 18.94
N ILE A 15 -13.13 -26.66 19.86
CA ILE A 15 -11.85 -25.99 19.60
C ILE A 15 -10.78 -27.02 19.21
N ASP A 16 -10.68 -28.13 19.93
CA ASP A 16 -9.73 -29.20 19.62
C ASP A 16 -10.00 -29.81 18.24
N HIS A 17 -11.27 -30.07 17.91
CA HIS A 17 -11.68 -30.52 16.58
C HIS A 17 -11.31 -29.52 15.47
N ALA A 18 -11.51 -28.22 15.70
CA ALA A 18 -11.13 -27.18 14.76
C ALA A 18 -9.61 -27.14 14.50
N TYR A 19 -8.80 -27.30 15.54
CA TYR A 19 -7.35 -27.42 15.39
C TYR A 19 -6.94 -28.70 14.64
N ASP A 20 -7.61 -29.82 14.87
CA ASP A 20 -7.35 -31.06 14.12
C ASP A 20 -7.69 -30.91 12.63
N CYS A 21 -8.78 -30.22 12.31
CA CYS A 21 -9.14 -29.86 10.94
C CYS A 21 -8.08 -28.94 10.29
N LEU A 22 -7.61 -27.91 11.00
CA LEU A 22 -6.54 -27.04 10.52
C LEU A 22 -5.24 -27.81 10.22
N GLU A 23 -4.82 -28.68 11.16
CA GLU A 23 -3.63 -29.51 10.99
C GLU A 23 -3.77 -30.52 9.85
N ARG A 24 -4.98 -31.05 9.62
CA ARG A 24 -5.27 -31.90 8.46
C ARG A 24 -5.10 -31.11 7.16
N SER A 25 -5.70 -29.93 7.06
CA SER A 25 -5.56 -29.06 5.87
C SER A 25 -4.12 -28.65 5.60
N ARG A 26 -3.33 -28.37 6.65
CA ARG A 26 -1.88 -28.11 6.52
C ARG A 26 -1.13 -29.32 5.98
N LYS A 27 -1.39 -30.52 6.53
CA LYS A 27 -0.77 -31.77 6.04
C LYS A 27 -1.13 -32.09 4.60
N GLU A 28 -2.37 -31.82 4.19
CA GLU A 28 -2.81 -32.00 2.80
C GLU A 28 -2.08 -31.03 1.85
N ALA A 29 -1.96 -29.76 2.23
CA ALA A 29 -1.21 -28.78 1.46
C ALA A 29 0.28 -29.16 1.33
N TRP A 30 0.92 -29.62 2.43
CA TRP A 30 2.30 -30.13 2.39
C TRP A 30 2.44 -31.36 1.49
N LYS A 31 1.55 -32.34 1.60
CA LYS A 31 1.57 -33.53 0.71
C LYS A 31 1.45 -33.15 -0.76
N LEU A 32 0.58 -32.19 -1.07
CA LEU A 32 0.38 -31.72 -2.44
C LEU A 32 1.61 -31.00 -2.98
N ARG A 33 2.33 -30.28 -2.12
CA ARG A 33 3.63 -29.67 -2.43
C ARG A 33 4.73 -30.70 -2.62
N ASP A 34 4.85 -31.69 -1.73
CA ASP A 34 5.85 -32.76 -1.82
C ASP A 34 5.67 -33.60 -3.10
N LEU A 35 4.41 -33.85 -3.51
CA LEU A 35 4.10 -34.49 -4.80
C LEU A 35 4.50 -33.64 -6.01
N SER A 36 4.67 -32.33 -5.81
CA SER A 36 5.06 -31.36 -6.83
C SER A 36 6.58 -31.09 -6.86
N GLU A 37 7.39 -31.78 -6.04
CA GLU A 37 8.85 -31.60 -5.95
C GLU A 37 9.60 -31.84 -7.29
N PRO A 38 10.76 -31.18 -7.47
CA PRO A 38 11.40 -30.99 -8.78
C PRO A 38 12.05 -32.25 -9.36
N GLY A 39 11.34 -32.95 -10.24
CA GLY A 39 11.97 -33.75 -11.28
C GLY A 39 12.68 -32.84 -12.30
N ARG A 40 13.94 -33.14 -12.67
CA ARG A 40 14.79 -32.35 -13.60
C ARG A 40 14.29 -32.24 -15.06
N GLY A 41 13.05 -32.62 -15.37
CA GLY A 41 12.51 -32.73 -16.73
C GLY A 41 11.19 -32.00 -16.96
N GLY A 42 10.96 -31.55 -18.20
CA GLY A 42 9.73 -30.90 -18.66
C GLY A 42 9.97 -29.79 -19.68
N THR A 43 8.93 -29.46 -20.45
CA THR A 43 8.89 -28.26 -21.31
C THR A 43 8.92 -26.99 -20.48
N LEU A 44 9.26 -25.84 -21.07
CA LEU A 44 9.26 -24.54 -20.37
C LEU A 44 7.88 -24.21 -19.78
N GLN A 45 6.80 -24.52 -20.50
CA GLN A 45 5.43 -24.34 -20.04
C GLN A 45 5.13 -25.14 -18.76
N ALA A 46 5.52 -26.42 -18.72
CA ALA A 46 5.31 -27.27 -17.55
C ALA A 46 6.13 -26.82 -16.33
N ARG A 47 7.22 -26.08 -16.51
CA ARG A 47 7.98 -25.46 -15.40
C ARG A 47 7.22 -24.25 -14.86
N TYR A 48 6.77 -23.36 -15.74
CA TYR A 48 6.00 -22.19 -15.35
C TYR A 48 4.70 -22.55 -14.61
N GLU A 49 3.92 -23.52 -15.12
CA GLU A 49 2.70 -24.00 -14.46
C GLU A 49 2.98 -24.59 -13.07
N ARG A 50 4.14 -25.23 -12.87
CA ARG A 50 4.57 -25.75 -11.57
C ARG A 50 4.99 -24.64 -10.62
N ASP A 51 5.74 -23.66 -11.11
CA ASP A 51 6.20 -22.54 -10.29
C ASP A 51 4.99 -21.76 -9.74
N VAL A 52 4.00 -21.48 -10.59
CA VAL A 52 2.73 -20.84 -10.19
C VAL A 52 1.97 -21.69 -9.17
N PHE A 53 1.98 -23.02 -9.34
CA PHE A 53 1.31 -23.92 -8.41
C PHE A 53 2.01 -24.02 -7.06
N ASP A 54 3.34 -24.09 -7.01
CA ASP A 54 4.13 -24.09 -5.78
C ASP A 54 3.97 -22.75 -5.04
N GLU A 55 3.99 -21.62 -5.75
CA GLU A 55 3.74 -20.30 -5.18
C GLU A 55 2.35 -20.21 -4.54
N ALA A 56 1.31 -20.72 -5.20
CA ALA A 56 -0.04 -20.77 -4.65
C ALA A 56 -0.14 -21.67 -3.40
N LEU A 57 0.60 -22.78 -3.36
CA LEU A 57 0.66 -23.66 -2.19
C LEU A 57 1.42 -23.04 -1.01
N ILE A 58 2.53 -22.37 -1.28
CA ILE A 58 3.30 -21.62 -0.27
C ILE A 58 2.41 -20.55 0.34
N LYS A 59 1.74 -19.74 -0.49
CA LYS A 59 0.78 -18.72 -0.03
C LYS A 59 -0.30 -19.33 0.86
N ARG A 60 -0.89 -20.45 0.45
CA ARG A 60 -1.90 -21.17 1.24
C ARG A 60 -1.36 -21.67 2.57
N LEU A 61 -0.14 -22.20 2.61
CA LEU A 61 0.47 -22.67 3.85
C LEU A 61 0.71 -21.54 4.85
N ILE A 62 1.07 -20.36 4.34
CA ILE A 62 1.30 -19.17 5.15
C ILE A 62 -0.01 -18.56 5.63
N ASP A 63 -1.05 -18.54 4.79
CA ASP A 63 -2.41 -18.17 5.20
C ASP A 63 -2.96 -19.11 6.29
N LEU A 64 -2.56 -20.38 6.29
CA LEU A 64 -2.93 -21.34 7.32
C LEU A 64 -2.05 -21.23 8.57
N ASP A 65 -1.01 -20.39 8.58
CA ASP A 65 -0.19 -20.19 9.76
C ASP A 65 -0.85 -19.23 10.75
N LEU A 66 -0.94 -19.70 11.99
CA LEU A 66 -1.64 -18.99 13.07
C LEU A 66 -0.66 -18.47 14.13
N GLY A 67 0.62 -18.85 14.06
CA GLY A 67 1.60 -18.54 15.10
C GLY A 67 1.12 -18.97 16.50
N ASP A 68 1.21 -18.06 17.47
CA ASP A 68 0.81 -18.27 18.87
C ASP A 68 -0.65 -17.87 19.15
N ASP A 69 -1.40 -17.44 18.14
CA ASP A 69 -2.76 -16.94 18.30
C ASP A 69 -3.81 -18.05 18.52
N ALA A 70 -4.95 -17.69 19.10
CA ALA A 70 -6.10 -18.58 19.23
C ALA A 70 -6.92 -18.64 17.93
N LEU A 71 -7.29 -19.85 17.48
CA LEU A 71 -8.03 -20.07 16.23
C LEU A 71 -9.46 -19.54 16.33
N VAL A 72 -10.14 -19.87 17.43
CA VAL A 72 -11.54 -19.55 17.70
C VAL A 72 -11.58 -18.66 18.94
N PHE A 73 -12.35 -17.58 18.88
CA PHE A 73 -12.48 -16.63 20.00
C PHE A 73 -13.94 -16.30 20.34
N GLY A 74 -14.89 -16.80 19.57
CA GLY A 74 -16.29 -16.62 19.92
C GLY A 74 -17.24 -17.51 19.12
N ARG A 75 -18.52 -17.38 19.45
CA ARG A 75 -19.62 -18.08 18.79
C ARG A 75 -20.82 -17.15 18.68
N ILE A 76 -21.54 -17.26 17.57
CA ILE A 76 -22.84 -16.62 17.38
C ILE A 76 -23.90 -17.67 17.10
N ASP A 77 -25.07 -17.47 17.69
CA ASP A 77 -26.26 -18.27 17.42
C ASP A 77 -27.32 -17.35 16.79
N ARG A 78 -27.74 -17.68 15.58
CA ARG A 78 -28.72 -16.92 14.76
C ARG A 78 -30.01 -17.69 14.64
N ARG A 79 -31.14 -16.98 14.55
CA ARG A 79 -32.39 -17.62 14.13
C ARG A 79 -32.29 -17.99 12.66
N ALA A 80 -32.44 -19.28 12.34
CA ALA A 80 -32.50 -19.73 10.97
C ALA A 80 -33.75 -19.17 10.28
N GLU A 81 -33.70 -19.05 8.95
CA GLU A 81 -34.88 -18.73 8.13
C GLU A 81 -35.91 -19.87 8.12
N SER A 82 -35.50 -21.09 8.51
CA SER A 82 -36.37 -22.26 8.65
C SER A 82 -37.11 -22.28 9.99
N LEU A 83 -38.32 -22.83 9.98
CA LEU A 83 -39.38 -22.62 10.98
C LEU A 83 -39.08 -22.90 12.46
N ASN A 84 -37.91 -23.40 12.88
CA ASN A 84 -37.48 -23.54 14.29
C ASN A 84 -35.96 -23.84 14.48
N GLY A 85 -35.10 -23.50 13.51
CA GLY A 85 -33.66 -23.78 13.62
C GLY A 85 -32.88 -22.66 14.30
N ILE A 86 -31.92 -22.99 15.18
CA ILE A 86 -30.85 -22.07 15.56
C ILE A 86 -29.62 -22.48 14.76
N GLU A 87 -29.06 -21.55 13.98
CA GLU A 87 -27.79 -21.73 13.29
C GLU A 87 -26.66 -21.26 14.19
N THR A 88 -25.66 -22.12 14.37
CA THR A 88 -24.49 -21.83 15.19
C THR A 88 -23.29 -21.63 14.29
N PHE A 89 -22.58 -20.52 14.49
CA PHE A 89 -21.32 -20.23 13.82
C PHE A 89 -20.24 -19.92 14.85
N HIS A 90 -19.15 -20.68 14.82
CA HIS A 90 -17.94 -20.38 15.57
C HIS A 90 -17.09 -19.38 14.78
N ILE A 91 -16.78 -18.25 15.41
CA ILE A 91 -16.03 -17.16 14.79
C ILE A 91 -14.57 -17.26 15.20
N GLY A 92 -13.70 -17.18 14.20
CA GLY A 92 -12.28 -17.33 14.36
C GLY A 92 -11.46 -16.52 13.36
N ARG A 93 -10.15 -16.74 13.42
CA ARG A 93 -9.17 -15.99 12.62
C ARG A 93 -9.05 -16.51 11.19
N LEU A 94 -9.28 -17.80 11.00
CA LEU A 94 -9.18 -18.49 9.74
C LEU A 94 -10.46 -19.28 9.49
N ALA A 95 -10.86 -19.33 8.23
CA ALA A 95 -11.88 -20.27 7.81
C ALA A 95 -11.32 -21.70 7.84
N VAL A 96 -11.96 -22.59 8.60
CA VAL A 96 -11.59 -24.00 8.68
C VAL A 96 -12.81 -24.83 8.34
N ALA A 97 -12.62 -25.82 7.46
CA ALA A 97 -13.66 -26.75 7.05
C ALA A 97 -13.30 -28.19 7.47
N ASN A 98 -14.32 -29.02 7.66
CA ASN A 98 -14.13 -30.45 7.92
C ASN A 98 -13.92 -31.24 6.61
N GLU A 99 -13.78 -32.57 6.71
CA GLU A 99 -13.59 -33.47 5.57
C GLU A 99 -14.77 -33.45 4.57
N HIS A 100 -15.95 -33.04 5.02
CA HIS A 100 -17.15 -32.88 4.21
C HIS A 100 -17.31 -31.47 3.62
N HIS A 101 -16.31 -30.60 3.80
CA HIS A 101 -16.33 -29.19 3.38
C HIS A 101 -17.37 -28.33 4.11
N GLU A 102 -17.82 -28.77 5.29
CA GLU A 102 -18.68 -27.97 6.14
C GLU A 102 -17.83 -27.01 7.00
N PRO A 103 -18.25 -25.75 7.16
CA PRO A 103 -17.49 -24.76 7.91
C PRO A 103 -17.52 -25.09 9.41
N VAL A 104 -16.34 -25.38 9.97
CA VAL A 104 -16.13 -25.59 11.42
C VAL A 104 -15.81 -24.26 12.12
N VAL A 105 -15.05 -23.41 11.44
CA VAL A 105 -14.71 -22.06 11.89
C VAL A 105 -14.95 -21.09 10.75
N VAL A 106 -15.63 -19.99 11.06
CA VAL A 106 -15.88 -18.90 10.13
C VAL A 106 -14.88 -17.78 10.38
N ASP A 107 -14.23 -17.31 9.31
CA ASP A 107 -13.35 -16.16 9.36
C ASP A 107 -14.12 -14.90 9.79
N TRP A 108 -13.56 -14.15 10.73
CA TRP A 108 -14.12 -12.90 11.23
C TRP A 108 -14.41 -11.86 10.14
N ARG A 109 -13.69 -11.91 9.02
CA ARG A 109 -13.85 -11.01 7.87
C ARG A 109 -15.11 -11.33 7.07
N ALA A 110 -15.70 -12.53 7.24
CA ALA A 110 -16.91 -12.92 6.53
C ALA A 110 -18.11 -12.02 6.90
N PRO A 111 -19.06 -11.75 5.98
CA PRO A 111 -20.26 -10.98 6.29
C PRO A 111 -21.12 -11.60 7.39
N VAL A 112 -21.16 -12.94 7.49
CA VAL A 112 -21.93 -13.65 8.52
C VAL A 112 -21.40 -13.38 9.94
N ALA A 113 -20.14 -12.95 10.09
CA ALA A 113 -19.51 -12.63 11.36
C ALA A 113 -19.77 -11.17 11.80
N GLU A 114 -20.32 -10.30 10.95
CA GLU A 114 -20.60 -8.89 11.27
C GLU A 114 -21.42 -8.69 12.57
N PRO A 115 -22.49 -9.48 12.83
CA PRO A 115 -23.27 -9.35 14.07
C PRO A 115 -22.44 -9.59 15.34
N PHE A 116 -21.38 -10.40 15.26
CA PHE A 116 -20.52 -10.66 16.42
C PHE A 116 -19.94 -9.35 16.99
N TYR A 117 -19.66 -8.36 16.14
CA TYR A 117 -19.10 -7.07 16.56
C TYR A 117 -20.16 -5.98 16.72
N ARG A 118 -21.14 -5.93 15.81
CA ARG A 118 -22.07 -4.80 15.70
C ARG A 118 -23.40 -4.99 16.42
N ALA A 119 -23.78 -6.22 16.76
CA ALA A 119 -25.04 -6.44 17.43
C ALA A 119 -25.05 -5.78 18.81
N THR A 120 -26.17 -5.14 19.12
CA THR A 120 -26.47 -4.50 20.40
C THR A 120 -27.85 -4.94 20.86
N GLY A 121 -28.18 -4.73 22.14
CA GLY A 121 -29.54 -5.05 22.63
C GLY A 121 -30.67 -4.31 21.89
N LYS A 122 -30.37 -3.18 21.23
CA LYS A 122 -31.34 -2.42 20.41
C LYS A 122 -31.45 -2.93 18.97
N ASP A 123 -30.33 -3.41 18.42
CA ASP A 123 -30.25 -3.99 17.08
C ASP A 123 -29.49 -5.31 17.17
N ALA A 124 -30.25 -6.40 17.32
CA ALA A 124 -29.70 -7.74 17.51
C ALA A 124 -29.12 -8.35 16.21
N MET A 125 -29.39 -7.76 15.04
CA MET A 125 -28.92 -8.26 13.73
C MET A 125 -29.21 -9.77 13.50
N GLY A 126 -30.33 -10.25 14.06
CA GLY A 126 -30.79 -11.65 13.97
C GLY A 126 -30.11 -12.62 14.95
N LEU A 127 -29.28 -12.13 15.88
CA LEU A 127 -28.70 -12.95 16.94
C LEU A 127 -29.72 -13.33 18.00
N VAL A 128 -29.55 -14.55 18.51
CA VAL A 128 -30.16 -15.03 19.75
C VAL A 128 -29.13 -14.97 20.88
N ARG A 129 -27.88 -15.35 20.58
CA ARG A 129 -26.79 -15.39 21.55
C ARG A 129 -25.46 -15.08 20.89
N ARG A 130 -24.60 -14.38 21.63
CA ARG A 130 -23.18 -14.17 21.35
C ARG A 130 -22.39 -14.73 22.51
N ARG A 131 -21.38 -15.56 22.23
CA ARG A 131 -20.42 -16.04 23.23
C ARG A 131 -19.03 -15.50 22.94
N HIS A 132 -18.38 -15.00 23.97
CA HIS A 132 -16.97 -14.65 23.96
C HIS A 132 -16.16 -15.73 24.67
N PHE A 133 -15.06 -16.15 24.05
CA PHE A 133 -14.17 -17.14 24.61
C PHE A 133 -12.88 -16.48 25.10
N ALA A 134 -12.54 -16.73 26.36
CA ALA A 134 -11.21 -16.44 26.86
C ALA A 134 -10.30 -17.64 26.55
N VAL A 135 -9.54 -17.57 25.45
CA VAL A 135 -8.71 -18.68 24.98
C VAL A 135 -7.22 -18.33 25.08
N HIS A 136 -6.38 -19.33 25.32
CA HIS A 136 -4.93 -19.23 25.20
C HIS A 136 -4.39 -20.42 24.40
N GLY A 137 -3.93 -20.15 23.17
CA GLY A 137 -3.64 -21.18 22.19
C GLY A 137 -4.86 -22.07 21.97
N ARG A 138 -4.73 -23.36 22.31
CA ARG A 138 -5.84 -24.34 22.21
C ARG A 138 -6.75 -24.41 23.44
N LYS A 139 -6.38 -23.76 24.55
CA LYS A 139 -7.05 -23.96 25.84
C LYS A 139 -8.09 -22.88 26.12
N LEU A 140 -9.33 -23.29 26.30
CA LEU A 140 -10.44 -22.46 26.76
C LEU A 140 -10.33 -22.24 28.28
N LEU A 141 -10.26 -20.98 28.68
CA LEU A 141 -10.13 -20.55 30.07
C LEU A 141 -11.48 -20.08 30.66
N GLY A 142 -12.38 -19.59 29.81
CA GLY A 142 -13.68 -19.10 30.23
C GLY A 142 -14.58 -18.76 29.05
N ILE A 143 -15.88 -18.69 29.33
CA ILE A 143 -16.94 -18.34 28.38
C ILE A 143 -17.77 -17.23 29.00
N GLU A 144 -18.11 -16.21 28.20
CA GLU A 144 -19.11 -15.20 28.56
C GLU A 144 -20.22 -15.17 27.51
N ASP A 145 -21.46 -15.35 27.96
CA ASP A 145 -22.66 -15.39 27.11
C ASP A 145 -23.42 -14.05 27.18
N GLU A 146 -23.85 -13.57 26.02
CA GLU A 146 -24.71 -12.40 25.86
C GLU A 146 -25.92 -12.80 25.02
N LEU A 147 -27.12 -12.54 25.54
CA LEU A 147 -28.39 -12.94 24.94
C LEU A 147 -29.09 -11.74 24.31
N PHE A 148 -29.82 -11.99 23.23
CA PHE A 148 -30.54 -10.98 22.45
C PHE A 148 -32.00 -11.41 22.25
N GLY A 149 -32.96 -10.53 22.58
CA GLY A 149 -34.41 -10.78 22.42
C GLY A 149 -35.29 -9.86 23.28
N GLU A 150 -36.61 -9.82 23.00
CA GLU A 150 -37.57 -8.89 23.66
C GLU A 150 -37.67 -9.07 25.19
N ASP A 151 -37.36 -10.26 25.72
CA ASP A 151 -37.38 -10.57 27.17
C ASP A 151 -35.98 -10.61 27.83
N HIS A 152 -34.91 -10.40 27.06
CA HIS A 152 -33.53 -10.50 27.53
C HIS A 152 -32.73 -9.25 27.17
N LEU A 153 -33.08 -8.13 27.82
CA LEU A 153 -32.24 -6.93 27.85
C LEU A 153 -31.20 -7.06 28.97
N GLY A 154 -30.21 -7.94 28.79
CA GLY A 154 -29.09 -8.06 29.71
C GLY A 154 -28.38 -9.39 29.71
N ILE A 155 -27.09 -9.33 30.06
CA ILE A 155 -26.21 -10.47 30.33
C ILE A 155 -26.84 -11.32 31.43
N GLY A 156 -27.27 -12.52 31.08
CA GLY A 156 -28.00 -13.42 31.97
C GLY A 156 -27.54 -14.85 31.82
N SER A 157 -27.04 -15.43 32.91
CA SER A 157 -26.90 -16.86 33.10
C SER A 157 -28.29 -17.50 33.18
N ASP A 158 -28.52 -18.56 32.42
CA ASP A 158 -29.73 -19.37 32.53
C ASP A 158 -29.70 -20.12 33.88
N GLY A 159 -30.49 -19.62 34.85
CA GLY A 159 -30.54 -20.14 36.21
C GLY A 159 -31.64 -19.46 37.01
N THR A 160 -32.85 -20.02 36.94
CA THR A 160 -34.01 -19.88 37.84
C THR A 160 -33.98 -18.83 38.98
N LEU A 161 -35.02 -17.97 38.95
CA LEU A 161 -35.69 -17.27 40.06
C LEU A 161 -35.02 -16.01 40.66
N GLY A 162 -35.76 -14.89 40.56
CA GLY A 162 -35.81 -13.89 41.63
C GLY A 162 -35.57 -12.45 41.17
N ILE A 163 -36.67 -11.68 41.10
CA ILE A 163 -36.63 -10.22 41.23
C ILE A 163 -35.91 -9.90 42.54
N ASN A 164 -34.73 -9.29 42.46
CA ASN A 164 -34.13 -8.58 43.59
C ASN A 164 -33.85 -7.14 43.16
N VAL A 165 -34.77 -6.25 43.56
CA VAL A 165 -34.57 -4.81 43.57
C VAL A 165 -33.65 -4.50 44.74
N GLY A 166 -32.38 -4.17 44.47
CA GLY A 166 -31.44 -3.80 45.52
C GLY A 166 -30.02 -3.55 45.01
N GLY A 167 -29.73 -2.29 44.73
CA GLY A 167 -28.44 -1.67 44.42
C GLY A 167 -27.17 -2.49 44.63
N ASP A 168 -26.64 -3.01 43.53
CA ASP A 168 -25.25 -2.80 43.12
C ASP A 168 -25.17 -3.16 41.63
N THR A 169 -25.18 -2.17 40.74
CA THR A 169 -24.98 -2.35 39.31
C THR A 169 -23.52 -2.71 39.05
N SER A 170 -23.12 -3.93 39.42
CA SER A 170 -21.87 -4.51 38.94
C SER A 170 -22.06 -4.80 37.46
N ILE A 171 -21.48 -3.94 36.61
CA ILE A 171 -21.40 -4.09 35.16
C ILE A 171 -20.54 -5.35 34.88
N ARG A 172 -21.16 -6.53 34.95
CA ARG A 172 -20.54 -7.84 34.64
C ARG A 172 -20.68 -8.15 33.15
N GLY A 173 -20.07 -7.32 32.31
CA GLY A 173 -19.99 -7.51 30.85
C GLY A 173 -18.66 -7.12 30.25
N TYR A 174 -17.72 -6.72 31.10
CA TYR A 174 -16.40 -6.31 30.70
C TYR A 174 -15.32 -7.19 31.36
N SER A 175 -15.64 -8.24 32.11
CA SER A 175 -14.61 -9.00 32.86
C SER A 175 -13.66 -9.79 31.98
N THR A 176 -14.13 -10.52 30.95
CA THR A 176 -13.21 -11.17 30.00
C THR A 176 -12.56 -10.16 29.05
N LEU A 177 -13.28 -9.12 28.63
CA LEU A 177 -12.71 -8.02 27.84
C LEU A 177 -11.59 -7.31 28.64
N ILE A 178 -11.81 -7.01 29.91
CA ILE A 178 -10.84 -6.43 30.83
C ILE A 178 -9.71 -7.42 31.07
N ALA A 179 -9.97 -8.71 31.26
CA ALA A 179 -8.92 -9.71 31.41
C ALA A 179 -8.09 -9.91 30.12
N ALA A 180 -8.66 -9.69 28.93
CA ALA A 180 -7.95 -9.65 27.66
C ALA A 180 -7.16 -8.34 27.49
N LEU A 181 -7.76 -7.20 27.85
CA LEU A 181 -7.14 -5.87 27.84
C LEU A 181 -5.97 -5.74 28.83
N GLU A 182 -6.08 -6.34 30.02
CA GLU A 182 -5.04 -6.36 31.06
C GLU A 182 -3.84 -7.24 30.64
N ARG A 183 -4.09 -8.30 29.87
CA ARG A 183 -3.03 -9.16 29.31
C ARG A 183 -2.29 -8.51 28.13
N GLY A 184 -2.87 -7.49 27.48
CA GLY A 184 -2.26 -6.77 26.35
C GLY A 184 -1.17 -5.75 26.69
N ARG A 185 -0.78 -5.57 27.97
CA ARG A 185 0.21 -4.55 28.39
C ARG A 185 1.67 -5.02 28.32
N THR A 186 2.04 -5.77 27.29
CA THR A 186 3.44 -6.21 27.06
C THR A 186 4.28 -5.20 26.28
N GLY A 187 3.74 -4.03 25.93
CA GLY A 187 4.40 -3.04 25.08
C GLY A 187 4.45 -3.44 23.59
N GLN A 188 3.80 -4.55 23.24
CA GLN A 188 3.53 -5.00 21.88
C GLN A 188 2.03 -4.84 21.60
N LEU A 189 1.63 -4.60 20.33
CA LEU A 189 0.22 -4.55 19.97
C LEU A 189 -0.29 -5.98 20.15
N GLY A 190 -1.18 -6.20 21.13
CA GLY A 190 -1.97 -7.42 21.14
C GLY A 190 -2.88 -7.40 19.91
N ASP A 191 -3.05 -8.56 19.27
CA ASP A 191 -4.06 -8.70 18.24
C ASP A 191 -5.45 -8.45 18.86
N ILE A 192 -6.16 -7.46 18.31
CA ILE A 192 -7.41 -6.95 18.88
C ILE A 192 -8.64 -7.65 18.31
N VAL A 193 -8.54 -8.62 17.40
CA VAL A 193 -9.68 -9.13 16.61
C VAL A 193 -10.83 -9.55 17.53
N ALA A 194 -10.55 -10.31 18.58
CA ALA A 194 -11.56 -10.75 19.55
C ALA A 194 -12.20 -9.60 20.36
N THR A 195 -11.57 -8.42 20.37
CA THR A 195 -11.93 -7.25 21.17
C THR A 195 -12.36 -6.04 20.33
N ILE A 196 -12.49 -6.19 19.01
CA ILE A 196 -12.92 -5.12 18.10
C ILE A 196 -14.28 -4.61 18.58
N GLN A 197 -14.37 -3.30 18.79
CA GLN A 197 -15.61 -2.65 19.19
C GLN A 197 -16.51 -2.38 17.97
N GLY A 198 -17.82 -2.26 18.17
CA GLY A 198 -18.77 -2.03 17.07
C GLY A 198 -18.46 -0.79 16.22
N GLU A 199 -18.01 0.31 16.83
CA GLU A 199 -17.58 1.52 16.11
C GLU A 199 -16.32 1.28 15.26
N GLN A 200 -15.40 0.43 15.75
CA GLN A 200 -14.19 0.05 15.01
C GLN A 200 -14.51 -0.87 13.84
N ASP A 201 -15.42 -1.84 14.02
CA ASP A 201 -15.90 -2.71 12.93
C ASP A 201 -16.60 -1.90 11.83
N GLN A 202 -17.37 -0.87 12.20
CA GLN A 202 -17.98 0.02 11.22
C GLN A 202 -16.93 0.73 10.34
N ILE A 203 -15.81 1.15 10.93
CA ILE A 203 -14.68 1.73 10.18
C ILE A 203 -14.04 0.66 9.28
N ILE A 204 -13.77 -0.53 9.83
CA ILE A 204 -13.14 -1.65 9.11
C ILE A 204 -13.97 -2.05 7.89
N ARG A 205 -15.28 -2.20 8.05
CA ARG A 205 -16.22 -2.64 7.00
C ARG A 205 -16.79 -1.51 6.14
N SER A 206 -16.36 -0.26 6.34
CA SER A 206 -16.83 0.85 5.52
C SER A 206 -16.49 0.64 4.03
N PRO A 207 -17.27 1.18 3.08
CA PRO A 207 -17.05 0.97 1.64
C PRO A 207 -15.61 1.30 1.21
N GLN A 208 -15.06 0.57 0.22
CA GLN A 208 -13.70 0.80 -0.28
C GLN A 208 -13.55 2.17 -0.97
N ALA A 209 -14.60 2.64 -1.65
CA ALA A 209 -14.54 3.83 -2.48
C ALA A 209 -14.45 5.13 -1.67
N GLY A 210 -13.53 6.01 -2.08
CA GLY A 210 -13.35 7.35 -1.52
C GLY A 210 -12.22 7.44 -0.48
N VAL A 211 -12.21 8.55 0.26
CA VAL A 211 -11.23 8.84 1.30
C VAL A 211 -11.90 8.69 2.65
N LEU A 212 -11.33 7.86 3.53
CA LEU A 212 -11.79 7.68 4.90
C LEU A 212 -10.74 8.25 5.86
N VAL A 213 -11.14 9.26 6.64
CA VAL A 213 -10.29 9.85 7.68
C VAL A 213 -10.75 9.31 9.04
N VAL A 214 -9.85 8.61 9.73
CA VAL A 214 -10.11 8.06 11.07
C VAL A 214 -9.43 8.93 12.10
N GLN A 215 -10.19 9.82 12.74
CA GLN A 215 -9.70 10.69 13.79
C GLN A 215 -10.16 10.21 15.16
N GLY A 216 -9.25 10.18 16.13
CA GLY A 216 -9.51 9.69 17.48
C GLY A 216 -8.37 10.01 18.44
N GLY A 217 -8.65 9.92 19.74
CA GLY A 217 -7.67 10.24 20.79
C GLY A 217 -6.46 9.29 20.81
N PRO A 218 -5.41 9.63 21.58
CA PRO A 218 -4.32 8.70 21.86
C PRO A 218 -4.85 7.39 22.47
N GLY A 219 -4.32 6.25 22.02
CA GLY A 219 -4.68 4.93 22.57
C GLY A 219 -6.02 4.34 22.10
N THR A 220 -6.77 4.99 21.20
CA THR A 220 -8.05 4.45 20.67
C THR A 220 -7.87 3.36 19.60
N GLY A 221 -6.63 2.94 19.31
CA GLY A 221 -6.34 1.84 18.39
C GLY A 221 -6.47 2.19 16.89
N LYS A 222 -6.42 3.48 16.51
CA LYS A 222 -6.59 3.94 15.11
C LYS A 222 -5.76 3.16 14.08
N THR A 223 -4.46 3.04 14.34
CA THR A 223 -3.53 2.26 13.51
C THR A 223 -4.01 0.83 13.34
N VAL A 224 -4.40 0.20 14.45
CA VAL A 224 -4.84 -1.19 14.46
C VAL A 224 -6.09 -1.36 13.62
N VAL A 225 -7.06 -0.46 13.78
CA VAL A 225 -8.30 -0.42 13.01
C VAL A 225 -7.99 -0.24 11.52
N ALA A 226 -7.07 0.65 11.15
CA ALA A 226 -6.66 0.89 9.77
C ALA A 226 -6.00 -0.36 9.13
N LEU A 227 -5.19 -1.10 9.88
CA LEU A 227 -4.57 -2.32 9.40
C LEU A 227 -5.56 -3.48 9.26
N HIS A 228 -6.48 -3.63 10.22
CA HIS A 228 -7.55 -4.62 10.13
C HIS A 228 -8.51 -4.29 8.98
N ARG A 229 -8.72 -2.99 8.68
CA ARG A 229 -9.41 -2.55 7.47
C ARG A 229 -8.68 -3.01 6.22
N ALA A 230 -7.38 -2.81 6.10
CA ALA A 230 -6.60 -3.30 4.95
C ALA A 230 -6.76 -4.82 4.77
N ALA A 231 -6.67 -5.60 5.86
CA ALA A 231 -6.89 -7.03 5.84
C ALA A 231 -8.31 -7.42 5.40
N TYR A 232 -9.33 -6.71 5.89
CA TYR A 232 -10.73 -6.92 5.48
C TYR A 232 -10.96 -6.60 4.00
N LEU A 233 -10.35 -5.52 3.49
CA LEU A 233 -10.47 -5.13 2.09
C LEU A 233 -9.80 -6.15 1.17
N LEU A 234 -8.62 -6.66 1.52
CA LEU A 234 -7.95 -7.74 0.78
C LEU A 234 -8.76 -9.03 0.74
N TYR A 235 -9.47 -9.34 1.82
CA TYR A 235 -10.37 -10.50 1.87
C TYR A 235 -11.61 -10.30 1.00
N THR A 236 -12.26 -9.14 1.11
CA THR A 236 -13.56 -8.86 0.48
C THR A 236 -13.43 -8.48 -1.00
N TYR A 237 -12.40 -7.72 -1.34
CA TYR A 237 -12.12 -7.16 -2.67
C TYR A 237 -10.85 -7.77 -3.26
N ARG A 238 -10.74 -9.10 -3.19
CA ARG A 238 -9.55 -9.85 -3.63
C ARG A 238 -9.17 -9.57 -5.09
N PHE A 239 -10.11 -9.67 -6.02
CA PHE A 239 -9.82 -9.53 -7.46
C PHE A 239 -9.24 -8.16 -7.91
N PRO A 240 -9.70 -7.00 -7.38
CA PRO A 240 -9.04 -5.72 -7.71
C PRO A 240 -7.74 -5.46 -6.92
N LEU A 241 -7.60 -6.00 -5.71
CA LEU A 241 -6.47 -5.67 -4.83
C LEU A 241 -5.30 -6.66 -4.88
N GLU A 242 -5.52 -7.89 -5.34
CA GLU A 242 -4.44 -8.90 -5.46
C GLU A 242 -3.41 -8.49 -6.53
N ASP A 243 -3.84 -7.84 -7.62
CA ASP A 243 -2.95 -7.32 -8.66
C ASP A 243 -2.37 -5.94 -8.35
N GLN A 244 -3.17 -5.04 -7.75
CA GLN A 244 -2.76 -3.65 -7.49
C GLN A 244 -2.02 -3.48 -6.17
N GLY A 245 -2.20 -4.40 -5.22
CA GLY A 245 -1.64 -4.33 -3.88
C GLY A 245 -2.26 -3.22 -3.01
N VAL A 246 -1.89 -3.24 -1.73
CA VAL A 246 -2.25 -2.23 -0.74
C VAL A 246 -0.97 -1.58 -0.22
N LEU A 247 -0.89 -0.26 -0.24
CA LEU A 247 0.24 0.47 0.34
C LEU A 247 -0.11 0.92 1.76
N VAL A 248 0.76 0.61 2.72
CA VAL A 248 0.66 1.12 4.09
C VAL A 248 1.87 2.01 4.35
N ILE A 249 1.62 3.31 4.47
CA ILE A 249 2.64 4.32 4.75
C ILE A 249 2.71 4.55 6.25
N GLY A 250 3.86 4.24 6.83
CA GLY A 250 4.15 4.49 8.23
C GLY A 250 5.03 5.72 8.47
N PRO A 251 5.01 6.27 9.70
CA PRO A 251 5.84 7.42 10.11
C PRO A 251 7.34 7.11 10.17
N ASN A 252 7.72 5.86 10.47
CA ASN A 252 9.11 5.44 10.61
C ASN A 252 9.27 3.92 10.50
N ARG A 253 10.51 3.45 10.28
CA ARG A 253 10.81 2.01 10.12
C ARG A 253 10.60 1.17 11.38
N VAL A 254 10.68 1.76 12.58
CA VAL A 254 10.41 1.02 13.83
C VAL A 254 8.94 0.63 13.88
N PHE A 255 8.06 1.55 13.47
CA PHE A 255 6.64 1.33 13.34
C PHE A 255 6.30 0.28 12.28
N LEU A 256 6.95 0.29 11.11
CA LEU A 256 6.72 -0.75 10.10
C LEU A 256 7.07 -2.15 10.59
N ARG A 257 8.26 -2.31 11.22
CA ARG A 257 8.65 -3.59 11.85
C ARG A 257 7.70 -4.03 12.96
N TYR A 258 7.03 -3.07 13.59
CA TYR A 258 6.02 -3.36 14.58
C TYR A 258 4.74 -3.90 13.94
N ILE A 259 4.30 -3.32 12.80
CA ILE A 259 3.16 -3.82 12.02
C ILE A 259 3.41 -5.24 11.52
N GLU A 260 4.58 -5.52 10.95
CA GLU A 260 4.96 -6.85 10.44
C GLU A 260 4.80 -7.96 11.49
N ARG A 261 4.98 -7.64 12.77
CA ARG A 261 4.83 -8.61 13.87
C ARG A 261 3.38 -8.85 14.26
N VAL A 262 2.50 -7.88 14.04
CA VAL A 262 1.11 -7.93 14.50
C VAL A 262 0.22 -8.54 13.42
N LEU A 263 0.56 -8.34 12.15
CA LEU A 263 -0.14 -8.94 11.02
C LEU A 263 0.89 -9.44 9.99
N PRO A 264 1.58 -10.56 10.30
CA PRO A 264 2.62 -11.12 9.43
C PRO A 264 2.08 -11.45 8.03
N SER A 265 0.82 -11.90 7.97
CA SER A 265 0.13 -12.29 6.75
C SER A 265 -0.22 -11.13 5.81
N LEU A 266 -0.11 -9.86 6.24
CA LEU A 266 -0.38 -8.72 5.35
C LEU A 266 0.70 -8.60 4.25
N GLY A 267 1.99 -8.73 4.59
CA GLY A 267 3.09 -8.50 3.64
C GLY A 267 3.05 -9.43 2.43
N GLU A 268 2.62 -10.68 2.64
CA GLU A 268 2.53 -11.70 1.59
C GLU A 268 1.19 -11.71 0.87
N ALA A 269 0.16 -11.10 1.46
CA ALA A 269 -1.15 -10.90 0.84
C ALA A 269 -1.19 -9.70 -0.13
N GLY A 270 -0.04 -9.13 -0.49
CA GLY A 270 0.07 -7.99 -1.40
C GLY A 270 0.05 -6.62 -0.71
N VAL A 271 0.40 -6.56 0.58
CA VAL A 271 0.60 -5.28 1.28
C VAL A 271 2.07 -4.86 1.23
N GLU A 272 2.31 -3.67 0.70
CA GLU A 272 3.61 -3.02 0.76
C GLU A 272 3.66 -2.08 1.96
N LEU A 273 4.62 -2.31 2.85
CA LEU A 273 4.90 -1.46 4.00
C LEU A 273 6.05 -0.52 3.66
N ALA A 274 5.80 0.78 3.64
CA ALA A 274 6.79 1.78 3.25
C ALA A 274 6.78 2.98 4.20
N VAL A 275 7.93 3.64 4.36
CA VAL A 275 7.95 5.04 4.80
C VAL A 275 7.94 5.93 3.56
N LEU A 276 7.57 7.21 3.69
CA LEU A 276 7.62 8.16 2.57
C LEU A 276 8.95 8.15 1.81
N ALA A 277 10.06 7.97 2.53
CA ALA A 277 11.40 7.86 1.95
C ALA A 277 11.62 6.59 1.10
N ASP A 278 10.90 5.50 1.35
CA ASP A 278 11.01 4.25 0.58
C ASP A 278 10.31 4.34 -0.77
N LEU A 279 9.32 5.23 -0.91
CA LEU A 279 8.59 5.44 -2.17
C LEU A 279 9.47 6.05 -3.27
N VAL A 280 10.62 6.62 -2.90
CA VAL A 280 11.59 7.15 -3.83
C VAL A 280 12.84 6.25 -3.83
N PRO A 281 12.94 5.25 -4.73
CA PRO A 281 14.15 4.44 -4.88
C PRO A 281 15.38 5.26 -5.31
N ASP A 282 16.57 4.66 -5.14
CA ASP A 282 17.85 5.13 -5.69
C ASP A 282 18.35 6.50 -5.18
N VAL A 283 17.98 6.87 -3.95
CA VAL A 283 18.49 8.08 -3.29
C VAL A 283 19.02 7.78 -1.89
N THR A 284 20.04 8.53 -1.47
CA THR A 284 20.59 8.48 -0.11
C THR A 284 19.85 9.46 0.80
N TRP A 285 19.42 8.96 1.95
CA TRP A 285 18.71 9.76 2.96
C TRP A 285 19.64 10.13 4.11
N GLY A 286 19.54 11.37 4.58
CA GLY A 286 20.37 11.86 5.69
C GLY A 286 20.47 13.38 5.78
N GLY A 287 19.86 14.11 4.83
CA GLY A 287 19.88 15.56 4.81
C GLY A 287 19.01 16.16 5.90
N GLU A 288 19.46 17.27 6.48
CA GLU A 288 18.67 18.08 7.40
C GLU A 288 18.18 19.35 6.72
N ASP A 289 16.92 19.69 6.96
CA ASP A 289 16.29 20.92 6.48
C ASP A 289 16.04 21.89 7.64
N SER A 290 16.11 23.18 7.32
CA SER A 290 15.51 24.20 8.19
C SER A 290 13.99 24.02 8.26
N ALA A 291 13.38 24.42 9.38
CA ALA A 291 11.93 24.34 9.55
C ALA A 291 11.15 25.10 8.44
N LEU A 292 11.71 26.21 7.94
CA LEU A 292 11.12 26.96 6.83
C LEU A 292 11.21 26.16 5.52
N ALA A 293 12.37 25.57 5.22
CA ALA A 293 12.55 24.75 4.03
C ALA A 293 11.60 23.56 4.02
N ALA A 294 11.54 22.79 5.11
CA ALA A 294 10.62 21.65 5.24
C ALA A 294 9.16 22.05 5.04
N ARG A 295 8.74 23.20 5.61
CA ARG A 295 7.38 23.74 5.43
C ARG A 295 7.10 24.12 3.98
N VAL A 296 8.04 24.80 3.32
CA VAL A 296 7.88 25.22 1.91
C VAL A 296 7.84 24.00 1.00
N LYS A 297 8.68 22.99 1.23
CA LYS A 297 8.69 21.75 0.46
C LYS A 297 7.39 20.96 0.58
N GLY A 298 6.74 20.99 1.76
CA GLY A 298 5.43 20.38 1.98
C GLY A 298 4.23 21.18 1.47
N ASP A 299 4.44 22.37 0.90
CA ASP A 299 3.37 23.22 0.37
C ASP A 299 3.05 22.83 -1.09
N VAL A 300 1.75 22.73 -1.43
CA VAL A 300 1.28 22.40 -2.78
C VAL A 300 1.82 23.37 -3.85
N ARG A 301 2.16 24.60 -3.46
CA ARG A 301 2.84 25.60 -4.28
C ARG A 301 4.12 25.07 -4.95
N MET A 302 4.78 24.06 -4.37
CA MET A 302 5.97 23.46 -4.97
C MET A 302 5.69 22.73 -6.27
N VAL A 303 4.46 22.28 -6.53
CA VAL A 303 4.08 21.68 -7.82
C VAL A 303 4.31 22.70 -8.95
N ASP A 304 3.84 23.94 -8.78
CA ASP A 304 4.06 25.02 -9.76
C ASP A 304 5.55 25.33 -9.96
N VAL A 305 6.33 25.26 -8.88
CA VAL A 305 7.79 25.48 -8.92
C VAL A 305 8.48 24.37 -9.71
N LEU A 306 8.10 23.11 -9.50
CA LEU A 306 8.65 21.95 -10.21
C LEU A 306 8.24 21.94 -11.69
N GLU A 307 6.97 22.18 -12.01
CA GLU A 307 6.51 22.33 -13.39
C GLU A 307 7.30 23.42 -14.12
N LYS A 308 7.51 24.56 -13.45
CA LYS A 308 8.30 25.66 -14.01
C LYS A 308 9.77 25.27 -14.18
N ALA A 309 10.36 24.54 -13.23
CA ALA A 309 11.72 24.06 -13.29
C ALA A 309 11.94 23.06 -14.45
N VAL A 310 10.99 22.15 -14.69
CA VAL A 310 11.00 21.23 -15.85
C VAL A 310 10.88 22.01 -17.14
N THR A 311 9.90 22.92 -17.23
CA THR A 311 9.67 23.74 -18.44
C THR A 311 10.89 24.60 -18.78
N ASP A 312 11.65 25.07 -17.79
CA ASP A 312 12.87 25.83 -17.99
C ASP A 312 14.00 25.01 -18.63
N ARG A 313 13.94 23.68 -18.61
CA ARG A 313 14.89 22.77 -19.28
C ARG A 313 14.62 22.57 -20.75
N GLU A 314 13.43 22.93 -21.21
CA GLU A 314 12.99 22.78 -22.59
C GLU A 314 13.31 24.07 -23.37
N ARG A 315 14.55 24.16 -23.90
CA ARG A 315 15.12 25.41 -24.40
C ARG A 315 15.43 25.35 -25.88
N PRO A 316 14.80 26.17 -26.74
CA PRO A 316 15.22 26.25 -28.14
C PRO A 316 16.68 26.70 -28.27
N LEU A 317 17.28 26.43 -29.43
CA LEU A 317 18.58 26.98 -29.77
C LEU A 317 18.50 28.50 -29.89
N ARG A 318 19.56 29.18 -29.46
CA ARG A 318 19.67 30.66 -29.59
C ARG A 318 20.15 31.07 -30.98
N GLU A 319 20.96 30.22 -31.59
CA GLU A 319 21.60 30.43 -32.89
C GLU A 319 21.42 29.16 -33.73
N ASP A 320 21.60 29.31 -35.04
CA ASP A 320 21.45 28.21 -35.97
C ASP A 320 22.59 27.20 -35.82
N LEU A 321 22.23 25.93 -35.74
CA LEU A 321 23.19 24.84 -35.69
C LEU A 321 23.57 24.44 -37.13
N ILE A 322 24.85 24.49 -37.45
CA ILE A 322 25.40 24.09 -38.75
C ILE A 322 26.29 22.88 -38.54
N VAL A 323 26.02 21.79 -39.27
CA VAL A 323 26.71 20.51 -39.10
C VAL A 323 27.25 20.04 -40.45
N PRO A 324 28.52 19.61 -40.55
CA PRO A 324 29.05 19.03 -41.78
C PRO A 324 28.35 17.70 -42.08
N PHE A 325 27.95 17.48 -43.33
CA PHE A 325 27.31 16.25 -43.79
C PHE A 325 27.75 15.94 -45.23
N ARG A 326 28.49 14.85 -45.41
CA ARG A 326 29.07 14.43 -46.70
C ARG A 326 29.86 15.57 -47.35
N THR A 327 29.44 16.05 -48.53
CA THR A 327 30.09 17.14 -49.27
C THR A 327 29.49 18.52 -48.99
N GLY A 328 28.59 18.65 -48.02
CA GLY A 328 27.91 19.90 -47.69
C GLY A 328 27.68 20.11 -46.19
N TYR A 329 26.73 20.98 -45.87
CA TYR A 329 26.33 21.30 -44.50
C TYR A 329 24.81 21.22 -44.36
N LEU A 330 24.35 20.66 -43.24
CA LEU A 330 22.96 20.73 -42.80
C LEU A 330 22.79 21.86 -41.79
N ARG A 331 21.60 22.47 -41.75
CA ARG A 331 21.32 23.61 -40.88
C ARG A 331 20.01 23.43 -40.14
N LEU A 332 20.07 23.39 -38.81
CA LEU A 332 18.88 23.51 -37.96
C LEU A 332 18.73 24.97 -37.53
N ARG A 333 17.65 25.63 -38.00
CA ARG A 333 17.37 27.01 -37.64
C ARG A 333 16.86 27.13 -36.20
N ALA A 334 17.21 28.21 -35.51
CA ALA A 334 16.73 28.52 -34.17
C ALA A 334 15.19 28.55 -34.11
N GLU A 335 14.54 29.15 -35.13
CA GLU A 335 13.07 29.16 -35.26
C GLU A 335 12.47 27.76 -35.35
N GLU A 336 13.14 26.82 -36.03
CA GLU A 336 12.67 25.45 -36.17
C GLU A 336 12.77 24.72 -34.83
N SER A 337 13.90 24.89 -34.11
CA SER A 337 14.03 24.35 -32.76
C SER A 337 12.93 24.86 -31.81
N LEU A 338 12.51 26.12 -31.96
CA LEU A 338 11.39 26.69 -31.20
C LEU A 338 10.04 26.05 -31.56
N ARG A 339 9.80 25.74 -32.84
CA ARG A 339 8.60 25.01 -33.27
C ARG A 339 8.58 23.60 -32.71
N ILE A 340 9.71 22.89 -32.78
CA ILE A 340 9.86 21.52 -32.25
C ILE A 340 9.55 21.49 -30.75
N VAL A 341 10.16 22.39 -29.96
CA VAL A 341 9.92 22.47 -28.50
C VAL A 341 8.43 22.77 -28.21
N ARG A 342 7.81 23.70 -28.95
CA ARG A 342 6.38 24.00 -28.77
C ARG A 342 5.47 22.82 -29.14
N ALA A 343 5.82 22.07 -30.18
CA ALA A 343 5.08 20.89 -30.60
C ALA A 343 5.19 19.77 -29.55
N ALA A 344 6.41 19.53 -29.04
CA ALA A 344 6.69 18.55 -27.98
C ALA A 344 5.84 18.81 -26.72
N ARG A 345 5.85 20.05 -26.21
CA ARG A 345 5.05 20.49 -25.05
C ARG A 345 3.54 20.26 -25.19
N ARG A 346 3.01 20.38 -26.41
CA ARG A 346 1.57 20.19 -26.67
C ARG A 346 1.19 18.73 -26.78
N ARG A 347 2.10 17.89 -27.27
CA ARG A 347 1.84 16.49 -27.60
C ARG A 347 2.06 15.56 -26.42
N TYR A 348 3.03 15.86 -25.56
CA TYR A 348 3.44 14.99 -24.46
C TYR A 348 3.18 15.65 -23.10
N ARG A 349 2.65 14.87 -22.16
CA ARG A 349 2.48 15.30 -20.76
C ARG A 349 3.75 15.12 -19.93
N ARG A 350 4.50 14.04 -20.18
CA ARG A 350 5.75 13.71 -19.49
C ARG A 350 6.95 14.23 -20.29
N HIS A 351 7.90 14.89 -19.63
CA HIS A 351 9.06 15.51 -20.27
C HIS A 351 9.94 14.51 -21.04
N ASN A 352 10.39 13.42 -20.39
CA ASN A 352 11.31 12.45 -20.96
C ASN A 352 10.68 11.68 -22.14
N ALA A 353 9.35 11.48 -22.12
CA ALA A 353 8.63 10.84 -23.22
C ALA A 353 8.71 11.63 -24.53
N ALA A 354 8.85 12.96 -24.46
CA ALA A 354 8.96 13.83 -25.63
C ALA A 354 10.33 13.79 -26.29
N ARG A 355 11.38 13.31 -25.60
CA ARG A 355 12.76 13.32 -26.11
C ARG A 355 12.89 12.64 -27.48
N LYS A 356 12.32 11.45 -27.64
CA LYS A 356 12.38 10.68 -28.90
C LYS A 356 11.68 11.42 -30.05
N PHE A 357 10.59 12.13 -29.76
CA PHE A 357 9.91 12.96 -30.74
C PHE A 357 10.77 14.16 -31.14
N VAL A 358 11.35 14.87 -30.17
CA VAL A 358 12.25 16.01 -30.42
C VAL A 358 13.43 15.57 -31.28
N GLU A 359 14.07 14.44 -30.98
CA GLU A 359 15.15 13.89 -31.80
C GLU A 359 14.69 13.62 -33.24
N GLY A 360 13.55 12.95 -33.42
CA GLY A 360 13.00 12.65 -34.76
C GLY A 360 12.71 13.91 -35.58
N GLU A 361 12.14 14.93 -34.95
CA GLU A 361 11.86 16.22 -35.61
C GLU A 361 13.16 16.99 -35.92
N VAL A 362 14.16 16.95 -35.04
CA VAL A 362 15.48 17.54 -35.29
C VAL A 362 16.15 16.88 -36.50
N TRP A 363 16.13 15.54 -36.58
CA TRP A 363 16.67 14.82 -37.74
C TRP A 363 15.92 15.14 -39.03
N SER A 364 14.60 15.23 -38.95
CA SER A 364 13.75 15.60 -40.09
C SER A 364 14.03 17.04 -40.56
N ALA A 365 14.17 17.98 -39.63
CA ALA A 365 14.51 19.37 -39.94
C ALA A 365 15.91 19.50 -40.56
N LEU A 366 16.89 18.74 -40.07
CA LEU A 366 18.23 18.70 -40.66
C LEU A 366 18.20 18.10 -42.08
N ALA A 367 17.53 16.96 -42.27
CA ALA A 367 17.39 16.29 -43.56
C ALA A 367 16.73 17.19 -44.61
N ALA A 368 15.70 17.95 -44.24
CA ALA A 368 15.00 18.89 -45.10
C ALA A 368 15.89 20.05 -45.62
N THR A 369 17.03 20.30 -44.98
CA THR A 369 18.01 21.31 -45.45
C THR A 369 19.08 20.75 -46.38
N SER A 370 19.08 19.43 -46.64
CA SER A 370 20.00 18.81 -47.58
C SER A 370 19.80 19.36 -48.99
N ARG A 371 20.90 19.76 -49.61
CA ARG A 371 20.95 20.13 -51.04
C ARG A 371 21.38 18.97 -51.93
N ILE A 372 21.76 17.83 -51.33
CA ILE A 372 22.32 16.66 -52.02
C ILE A 372 21.27 15.56 -51.99
N GLY A 373 20.30 15.64 -52.91
CA GLY A 373 19.24 14.65 -53.08
C GLY A 373 18.26 14.55 -51.91
N ASP A 374 17.31 13.62 -52.03
CA ASP A 374 16.38 13.27 -50.96
C ASP A 374 17.10 12.36 -49.94
N VAL A 375 17.35 12.88 -48.75
CA VAL A 375 18.08 12.18 -47.68
C VAL A 375 17.08 11.82 -46.59
N SER A 376 17.01 10.55 -46.21
CA SER A 376 16.13 10.15 -45.12
C SER A 376 16.64 10.65 -43.76
N PRO A 377 15.74 11.00 -42.82
CA PRO A 377 16.12 11.39 -41.46
C PRO A 377 16.98 10.32 -40.74
N ASP A 378 16.74 9.04 -41.01
CA ASP A 378 17.51 7.93 -40.42
C ASP A 378 18.96 7.91 -40.90
N ALA A 379 19.22 8.23 -42.17
CA ALA A 379 20.58 8.33 -42.69
C ALA A 379 21.35 9.48 -42.03
N VAL A 380 20.67 10.63 -41.83
CA VAL A 380 21.24 11.77 -41.10
C VAL A 380 21.54 11.39 -39.65
N ARG A 381 20.64 10.69 -38.98
CA ARG A 381 20.80 10.22 -37.60
C ARG A 381 22.02 9.31 -37.45
N GLU A 382 22.18 8.29 -38.29
CA GLU A 382 23.29 7.34 -38.15
C GLU A 382 24.67 7.99 -38.35
N GLU A 383 24.77 8.95 -39.27
CA GLU A 383 26.03 9.66 -39.55
C GLU A 383 26.35 10.75 -38.50
N LEU A 384 25.34 11.49 -38.00
CA LEU A 384 25.55 12.67 -37.18
C LEU A 384 25.35 12.48 -35.67
N ARG A 385 24.70 11.40 -35.20
CA ARG A 385 24.37 11.21 -33.77
C ARG A 385 25.59 11.21 -32.84
N ASN A 386 26.76 10.84 -33.36
CA ASN A 386 28.01 10.73 -32.59
C ASN A 386 28.83 12.02 -32.59
N LEU A 387 28.39 13.07 -33.31
CA LEU A 387 29.09 14.36 -33.30
C LEU A 387 28.75 15.14 -32.03
N ASP A 388 29.78 15.59 -31.31
CA ASP A 388 29.63 16.32 -30.05
C ASP A 388 28.72 17.55 -30.18
N ILE A 389 28.90 18.33 -31.25
CA ILE A 389 28.08 19.54 -31.50
C ILE A 389 26.58 19.22 -31.60
N VAL A 390 26.22 18.05 -32.13
CA VAL A 390 24.82 17.63 -32.28
C VAL A 390 24.28 17.08 -30.98
N ARG A 391 25.08 16.28 -30.26
CA ARG A 391 24.74 15.78 -28.92
C ARG A 391 24.51 16.93 -27.94
N GLU A 392 25.39 17.93 -27.92
CA GLU A 392 25.24 19.14 -27.12
C GLU A 392 23.99 19.94 -27.50
N ALA A 393 23.69 20.06 -28.79
CA ALA A 393 22.48 20.72 -29.24
C ALA A 393 21.21 20.00 -28.79
N LEU A 394 21.16 18.67 -28.88
CA LEU A 394 20.04 17.87 -28.40
C LEU A 394 19.87 17.97 -26.88
N GLU A 395 20.96 17.84 -26.10
CA GLU A 395 20.95 18.03 -24.64
C GLU A 395 20.56 19.46 -24.24
N ARG A 396 20.88 20.46 -25.07
CA ARG A 396 20.44 21.83 -24.84
C ARG A 396 18.94 22.01 -25.13
N ILE A 397 18.44 21.38 -26.20
CA ILE A 397 17.05 21.50 -26.62
C ILE A 397 16.12 20.83 -25.62
N TRP A 398 16.45 19.60 -25.23
CA TRP A 398 15.58 18.74 -24.45
C TRP A 398 16.38 17.70 -23.66
N PRO A 399 17.05 18.05 -22.55
CA PRO A 399 17.87 17.11 -21.81
C PRO A 399 17.04 15.95 -21.24
N VAL A 400 17.63 14.76 -21.10
CA VAL A 400 16.98 13.66 -20.36
C VAL A 400 17.40 13.75 -18.90
N LEU A 401 16.44 13.93 -17.99
CA LEU A 401 16.71 14.19 -16.58
C LEU A 401 16.06 13.14 -15.68
N THR A 402 16.68 12.86 -14.54
CA THR A 402 16.04 12.21 -13.40
C THR A 402 15.52 13.24 -12.41
N ALA A 403 14.57 12.85 -11.56
CA ALA A 403 14.10 13.70 -10.46
C ALA A 403 15.24 14.17 -9.53
N PRO A 404 16.16 13.29 -9.06
CA PRO A 404 17.34 13.72 -8.30
C PRO A 404 18.21 14.75 -9.04
N GLN A 405 18.43 14.60 -10.35
CA GLN A 405 19.19 15.57 -11.15
C GLN A 405 18.49 16.93 -11.25
N LEU A 406 17.18 16.92 -11.46
CA LEU A 406 16.39 18.15 -11.53
C LEU A 406 16.47 18.92 -10.22
N LEU A 407 16.23 18.25 -9.09
CA LEU A 407 16.25 18.87 -7.77
C LEU A 407 17.66 19.27 -7.33
N HIS A 408 18.68 18.47 -7.64
CA HIS A 408 20.08 18.81 -7.32
C HIS A 408 20.51 20.10 -8.00
N ASP A 409 20.18 20.26 -9.28
CA ASP A 409 20.47 21.50 -9.99
C ASP A 409 19.61 22.67 -9.48
N LEU A 410 18.33 22.45 -9.22
CA LEU A 410 17.41 23.48 -8.74
C LEU A 410 17.87 24.02 -7.39
N PHE A 411 18.06 23.15 -6.40
CA PHE A 411 18.51 23.53 -5.06
C PHE A 411 19.96 24.00 -5.01
N GLY A 412 20.79 23.58 -5.98
CA GLY A 412 22.17 24.05 -6.12
C GLY A 412 22.31 25.46 -6.72
N SER A 413 21.22 26.14 -7.09
CA SER A 413 21.29 27.48 -7.67
C SER A 413 20.14 28.39 -7.22
N VAL A 414 20.49 29.42 -6.46
CA VAL A 414 19.55 30.49 -6.06
C VAL A 414 18.88 31.15 -7.27
N ALA A 415 19.59 31.28 -8.40
CA ALA A 415 19.04 31.87 -9.62
C ALA A 415 17.95 31.00 -10.24
N LEU A 416 18.12 29.67 -10.24
CA LEU A 416 17.10 28.74 -10.72
C LEU A 416 15.90 28.71 -9.79
N LEU A 417 16.13 28.71 -8.47
CA LEU A 417 15.06 28.79 -7.47
C LEU A 417 14.25 30.08 -7.60
N LYS A 418 14.91 31.22 -7.77
CA LYS A 418 14.24 32.50 -7.99
C LYS A 418 13.44 32.52 -9.29
N LEU A 419 13.96 31.92 -10.36
CA LEU A 419 13.27 31.85 -11.66
C LEU A 419 12.04 30.95 -11.59
N ALA A 420 12.17 29.78 -10.95
CA ALA A 420 11.08 28.82 -10.79
C ALA A 420 10.01 29.33 -9.82
N GLY A 421 10.42 29.96 -8.71
CA GLY A 421 9.56 30.48 -7.66
C GLY A 421 9.06 31.91 -7.87
N ALA A 422 9.37 32.58 -8.98
CA ALA A 422 9.19 34.03 -9.17
C ALA A 422 7.78 34.61 -8.90
N ARG A 423 6.74 33.77 -8.90
CA ARG A 423 5.35 34.17 -8.66
C ARG A 423 4.69 33.46 -7.48
N VAL A 424 5.41 32.53 -6.84
CA VAL A 424 4.84 31.54 -5.94
C VAL A 424 5.53 31.57 -4.59
N LEU A 425 6.85 31.79 -4.60
CA LEU A 425 7.69 31.84 -3.40
C LEU A 425 8.22 33.25 -3.18
N ASN A 426 8.24 33.67 -1.92
CA ASN A 426 8.92 34.88 -1.51
C ASN A 426 10.45 34.65 -1.38
N GLN A 427 11.19 35.73 -1.13
CA GLN A 427 12.66 35.68 -1.05
C GLN A 427 13.18 34.73 0.02
N ALA A 428 12.64 34.81 1.24
CA ALA A 428 13.08 33.95 2.33
C ALA A 428 12.75 32.47 2.05
N GLU A 429 11.60 32.19 1.42
CA GLU A 429 11.19 30.84 1.06
C GLU A 429 12.16 30.22 0.05
N TYR A 430 12.44 30.87 -1.08
CA TYR A 430 13.33 30.27 -2.09
C TYR A 430 14.80 30.24 -1.62
N GLU A 431 15.25 31.19 -0.80
CA GLU A 431 16.60 31.16 -0.23
C GLU A 431 16.75 30.02 0.79
N SER A 432 15.68 29.68 1.52
CA SER A 432 15.70 28.56 2.46
C SER A 432 15.85 27.19 1.80
N LEU A 433 15.46 27.07 0.53
CA LEU A 433 15.55 25.83 -0.25
C LEU A 433 16.96 25.59 -0.82
N HIS A 434 17.80 26.62 -0.87
CA HIS A 434 19.13 26.55 -1.47
C HIS A 434 20.09 25.69 -0.63
N ARG A 435 20.90 24.88 -1.30
CA ARG A 435 21.92 24.02 -0.69
C ARG A 435 23.24 24.15 -1.42
N ALA A 436 24.34 23.89 -0.71
CA ALA A 436 25.64 23.77 -1.35
C ALA A 436 25.61 22.62 -2.37
N ARG A 437 26.07 22.88 -3.59
CA ARG A 437 26.01 21.91 -4.68
C ARG A 437 27.10 20.86 -4.54
N SER A 438 26.70 19.59 -4.41
CA SER A 438 27.62 18.44 -4.50
C SER A 438 28.16 18.26 -5.92
N ALA A 439 29.32 17.61 -6.06
CA ALA A 439 29.93 17.34 -7.37
C ALA A 439 29.07 16.39 -8.21
N ASN A 440 28.51 15.34 -7.59
CA ASN A 440 27.58 14.41 -8.22
C ASN A 440 26.27 14.32 -7.45
N VAL A 441 25.21 13.91 -8.15
CA VAL A 441 23.88 13.67 -7.58
C VAL A 441 23.86 12.54 -6.55
N VAL A 442 24.71 11.52 -6.75
CA VAL A 442 24.81 10.37 -5.83
C VAL A 442 25.41 10.74 -4.47
N ASP A 443 26.09 11.89 -4.39
CA ASP A 443 26.70 12.41 -3.16
C ASP A 443 25.74 13.34 -2.39
N VAL A 444 24.47 13.41 -2.81
CA VAL A 444 23.48 14.29 -2.19
C VAL A 444 22.70 13.52 -1.14
N ASP A 445 22.82 13.94 0.11
CA ASP A 445 21.95 13.45 1.18
C ASP A 445 20.61 14.19 1.17
N TRP A 446 19.56 13.47 0.79
CA TRP A 446 18.20 13.99 0.72
C TRP A 446 17.56 14.02 2.11
N SER A 447 16.76 15.05 2.34
CA SER A 447 15.97 15.22 3.57
C SER A 447 14.61 14.57 3.40
N ALA A 448 13.95 14.19 4.50
CA ALA A 448 12.61 13.57 4.43
C ALA A 448 11.58 14.44 3.67
N ALA A 449 11.68 15.76 3.75
CA ALA A 449 10.79 16.69 3.04
C ALA A 449 11.03 16.72 1.51
N ASP A 450 12.14 16.16 1.03
CA ASP A 450 12.40 16.03 -0.41
C ASP A 450 11.66 14.87 -1.06
N ALA A 451 11.17 13.90 -0.27
CA ALA A 451 10.53 12.70 -0.80
C ALA A 451 9.35 13.03 -1.71
N ALA A 452 8.43 13.89 -1.24
CA ALA A 452 7.28 14.32 -2.03
C ALA A 452 7.68 15.08 -3.30
N LEU A 453 8.76 15.88 -3.24
CA LEU A 453 9.24 16.64 -4.39
C LEU A 453 9.94 15.76 -5.43
N LEU A 454 10.69 14.74 -4.97
CA LEU A 454 11.32 13.77 -5.85
C LEU A 454 10.26 12.92 -6.56
N ASP A 455 9.21 12.51 -5.85
CA ASP A 455 8.09 11.77 -6.42
C ASP A 455 7.31 12.60 -7.44
N GLU A 456 6.96 13.85 -7.10
CA GLU A 456 6.30 14.77 -8.05
C GLU A 456 7.18 15.04 -9.28
N ALA A 457 8.49 15.25 -9.09
CA ALA A 457 9.41 15.42 -10.20
C ALA A 457 9.50 14.17 -11.09
N ARG A 458 9.38 12.95 -10.54
CA ARG A 458 9.29 11.72 -11.34
C ARG A 458 8.01 11.68 -12.16
N ALA A 459 6.89 12.10 -11.59
CA ALA A 459 5.61 12.14 -12.31
C ALA A 459 5.66 13.11 -13.51
N LEU A 460 6.25 14.29 -13.32
CA LEU A 460 6.43 15.30 -14.36
C LEU A 460 7.43 14.87 -15.44
N LEU A 461 8.56 14.29 -15.04
CA LEU A 461 9.61 13.87 -15.96
C LEU A 461 9.19 12.61 -16.74
N GLY A 462 8.63 11.64 -16.05
CA GLY A 462 8.39 10.29 -16.57
C GLY A 462 9.65 9.45 -16.69
N PRO A 463 9.50 8.15 -16.98
CA PRO A 463 10.61 7.21 -17.01
C PRO A 463 11.60 7.56 -18.12
N LYS A 464 12.87 7.28 -17.86
CA LYS A 464 13.87 7.23 -18.93
C LYS A 464 13.53 6.14 -19.94
N LEU A 465 13.77 6.42 -21.22
CA LEU A 465 13.63 5.41 -22.27
C LEU A 465 14.97 4.66 -22.44
N LEU A 466 15.06 3.43 -21.95
CA LEU A 466 16.17 2.53 -22.22
C LEU A 466 15.87 1.71 -23.48
N ARG A 467 16.69 1.88 -24.53
CA ARG A 467 16.54 1.19 -25.83
C ARG A 467 15.13 1.31 -26.44
N GLY A 468 14.45 2.43 -26.19
CA GLY A 468 13.12 2.71 -26.74
C GLY A 468 11.95 2.09 -25.98
N LYS A 469 12.20 1.42 -24.84
CA LYS A 469 11.18 1.04 -23.86
C LYS A 469 11.33 1.90 -22.60
N PRO A 470 10.24 2.16 -21.85
CA PRO A 470 10.35 2.72 -20.50
C PRO A 470 11.27 1.83 -19.66
N ASP A 471 12.10 2.46 -18.84
CA ASP A 471 12.73 1.77 -17.74
C ASP A 471 11.64 1.51 -16.68
N ASP A 472 11.25 0.24 -16.52
CA ASP A 472 10.18 -0.17 -15.59
C ASP A 472 10.53 0.20 -14.14
N THR A 473 11.82 0.41 -13.83
CA THR A 473 12.27 0.87 -12.50
C THR A 473 11.94 2.33 -12.20
N ASP A 474 11.68 3.13 -13.24
CA ASP A 474 11.39 4.56 -13.16
C ASP A 474 9.89 4.84 -13.40
N GLU A 475 9.05 3.80 -13.47
CA GLU A 475 7.60 3.92 -13.57
C GLU A 475 6.95 3.96 -12.17
N ILE A 476 6.02 4.90 -11.98
CA ILE A 476 5.32 5.06 -10.71
C ILE A 476 4.32 3.93 -10.54
N ARG A 477 4.54 3.11 -9.50
CA ARG A 477 3.62 2.04 -9.12
C ARG A 477 2.30 2.62 -8.60
N THR A 478 1.20 2.04 -9.03
CA THR A 478 -0.14 2.38 -8.53
C THR A 478 -0.64 1.32 -7.57
N TYR A 479 -1.34 1.73 -6.52
CA TYR A 479 -1.93 0.82 -5.52
C TYR A 479 -3.46 0.92 -5.55
N GLY A 480 -4.14 -0.19 -5.30
CA GLY A 480 -5.59 -0.25 -5.29
C GLY A 480 -6.21 0.27 -3.98
N HIS A 481 -5.39 0.34 -2.93
CA HIS A 481 -5.73 0.98 -1.67
C HIS A 481 -4.47 1.53 -1.00
N ILE A 482 -4.60 2.66 -0.31
CA ILE A 482 -3.50 3.29 0.42
C ILE A 482 -3.99 3.61 1.84
N VAL A 483 -3.23 3.18 2.83
CA VAL A 483 -3.40 3.51 4.23
C VAL A 483 -2.23 4.39 4.65
N VAL A 484 -2.52 5.56 5.21
CA VAL A 484 -1.50 6.49 5.71
C VAL A 484 -1.70 6.66 7.21
N ASP A 485 -0.66 6.41 7.99
CA ASP A 485 -0.67 6.69 9.43
C ASP A 485 0.24 7.89 9.74
N GLU A 486 -0.38 8.96 10.23
CA GLU A 486 0.30 10.16 10.70
C GLU A 486 0.37 10.10 12.24
N VAL A 487 1.57 10.23 12.82
CA VAL A 487 1.77 10.28 14.28
C VAL A 487 1.59 11.68 14.82
#